data_AF-A0A2V7YK92-F1
#
_entry.id   AF-A0A2V7YK92-F1
#
_cell.length_a   1.000
_cell.length_b   1.000
_cell.length_c   1.000
_cell.angle_alpha   90.00
_cell.angle_beta   90.00
_cell.angle_gamma   90.00
#
_symmetry.space_group_name_H-M   'P 1'
#
loop_
_entity.id
_entity.type
_entity.pdbx_description
1 polymer ?
#
loop_
_entity_poly.entity_id
_entity_poly.type
_entity_poly.pdbx_seq_one_letter_code
_entity_poly.pdbx_strand_id
1 'polypeptide(L)' 'PPPGGSTEEIQRVYSVVDSIVLGVPQASRVVLLWNGSQRETFSGHLDLSVPLVPDRGLL' A
#
# COMPACT_ATOMS: atom_id res chain seq x y z
N PRO A 1 -3.69 -8.87 -8.91
CA PRO A 1 -2.76 -9.03 -7.77
C PRO A 1 -2.89 -10.46 -7.27
N PRO A 2 -1.81 -11.07 -6.73
CA PRO A 2 -1.89 -12.42 -6.19
C PRO A 2 -2.81 -12.45 -4.95
N PRO A 3 -3.57 -13.54 -4.73
CA PRO A 3 -4.36 -13.70 -3.51
C PRO A 3 -3.45 -13.73 -2.27
N GLY A 4 -4.01 -13.41 -1.12
CA GLY A 4 -3.32 -13.47 0.17
C GLY A 4 -4.27 -13.16 1.32
N GLY A 5 -3.89 -13.54 2.54
CA GLY A 5 -4.62 -13.19 3.75
C GLY A 5 -4.45 -11.72 4.13
N SER A 6 -5.19 -11.27 5.14
CA SER A 6 -5.18 -9.87 5.59
C SER A 6 -3.79 -9.38 6.00
N THR A 7 -3.09 -10.15 6.84
CA THR A 7 -1.73 -9.80 7.29
C THR A 7 -0.76 -9.69 6.11
N GLU A 8 -0.84 -10.62 5.16
CA GLU A 8 0.03 -10.63 3.98
C GLU A 8 -0.25 -9.45 3.06
N GLU A 9 -1.53 -9.11 2.85
CA GLU A 9 -1.92 -7.95 2.05
C GLU A 9 -1.43 -6.65 2.69
N ILE A 10 -1.66 -6.47 3.99
CA ILE A 10 -1.27 -5.27 4.74
C ILE A 10 0.25 -5.10 4.70
N GLN A 11 1.02 -6.14 5.05
CA GLN A 11 2.50 -6.05 5.06
C GLN A 11 3.06 -5.80 3.66
N ARG A 12 2.51 -6.45 2.63
CA ARG A 12 2.96 -6.23 1.25
C ARG A 12 2.71 -4.79 0.80
N VAL A 13 1.54 -4.23 1.12
CA VAL A 13 1.20 -2.85 0.74
C VAL A 13 2.05 -1.85 1.52
N TYR A 14 2.07 -1.93 2.84
CA TYR A 14 2.74 -0.93 3.67
C TYR A 14 4.26 -1.01 3.59
N SER A 15 4.87 -2.17 3.34
CA SER A 15 6.32 -2.23 3.07
C SER A 15 6.74 -1.36 1.89
N VAL A 16 5.91 -1.24 0.85
CA VAL A 16 6.15 -0.34 -0.29
C VAL A 16 5.86 1.11 0.08
N VAL A 17 4.72 1.38 0.73
CA VAL A 17 4.32 2.74 1.13
C VAL A 17 5.36 3.37 2.04
N ASP A 18 5.78 2.65 3.08
CA ASP A 18 6.74 3.12 4.07
C ASP A 18 8.12 3.33 3.44
N SER A 19 8.59 2.39 2.61
CA SER A 19 9.87 2.53 1.92
C SER A 19 9.93 3.81 1.07
N ILE A 20 8.84 4.16 0.38
CA ILE A 20 8.78 5.35 -0.46
C ILE A 20 8.68 6.62 0.37
N VAL A 21 7.73 6.70 1.30
CA VAL A 21 7.47 7.94 2.04
C VAL A 21 8.60 8.24 3.03
N LEU A 22 9.20 7.22 3.65
CA LEU A 22 10.32 7.41 4.56
C LEU A 22 11.65 7.62 3.81
N GLY A 23 11.79 7.06 2.59
CA GLY A 23 13.00 7.15 1.78
C GLY A 23 13.08 8.38 0.86
N VAL A 24 11.94 9.00 0.52
CA VAL A 24 11.87 10.12 -0.43
C VAL A 24 11.26 11.33 0.28
N PRO A 25 12.07 12.33 0.71
CA PRO A 25 11.60 13.45 1.55
C PRO A 25 10.44 14.27 0.97
N GLN A 26 10.28 14.30 -0.35
CA GLN A 26 9.22 15.03 -1.05
C GLN A 26 7.92 14.23 -1.18
N ALA A 27 7.96 12.91 -0.96
CA ALA A 27 6.78 12.05 -1.02
C ALA A 27 6.05 12.08 0.33
N SER A 28 4.73 12.24 0.32
CA SER A 28 3.89 12.23 1.54
C SER A 28 2.82 11.13 1.54
N ARG A 29 2.56 10.54 0.37
CA ARG A 29 1.52 9.52 0.15
C ARG A 29 1.82 8.73 -1.12
N VAL A 30 1.25 7.53 -1.23
CA VAL A 30 1.45 6.61 -2.36
C VAL A 30 0.11 6.15 -2.91
N VAL A 31 -0.03 6.13 -4.23
CA VAL A 31 -1.16 5.47 -4.93
C VAL A 31 -0.61 4.23 -5.62
N LEU A 32 -1.26 3.09 -5.36
CA LEU A 32 -0.88 1.81 -5.96
C LEU A 32 -1.75 1.49 -7.17
N LEU A 33 -1.10 1.16 -8.28
CA LEU A 33 -1.75 0.76 -9.52
C LEU A 33 -1.44 -0.70 -9.82
N TRP A 34 -2.42 -1.43 -10.35
CA TRP A 34 -2.23 -2.77 -10.89
C TRP A 34 -2.55 -2.76 -12.39
N ASN A 35 -1.55 -3.06 -13.22
CA ASN A 35 -1.64 -3.00 -14.68
C ASN A 35 -2.16 -1.63 -15.17
N GLY A 36 -1.64 -0.54 -14.59
CA GLY A 36 -1.99 0.84 -14.97
C GLY A 36 -3.34 1.35 -14.45
N SER A 37 -4.07 0.54 -13.68
CA SER A 37 -5.38 0.91 -13.12
C SER A 37 -5.37 0.83 -11.60
N GLN A 38 -5.97 1.82 -10.93
CA GLN A 38 -6.16 1.78 -9.49
C GLN A 38 -7.23 0.74 -9.16
N ARG A 39 -6.93 -0.11 -8.18
CA ARG A 39 -7.86 -1.12 -7.67
C ARG A 39 -8.37 -0.67 -6.31
N GLU A 40 -9.58 -1.09 -5.95
CA GLU A 40 -10.14 -0.86 -4.61
C GLU A 40 -9.41 -1.69 -3.56
N THR A 41 -8.94 -2.88 -3.93
CA THR A 41 -8.21 -3.80 -3.04
C THR A 41 -7.39 -4.79 -3.87
N PHE A 42 -6.39 -5.43 -3.28
CA PHE A 42 -5.62 -6.48 -3.93
C PHE A 42 -6.17 -7.89 -3.64
N SER A 43 -6.53 -8.15 -2.39
CA SER A 43 -7.06 -9.45 -1.93
C SER A 43 -8.37 -9.34 -1.15
N GLY A 44 -8.87 -8.12 -0.89
CA GLY A 44 -10.16 -7.90 -0.22
C GLY A 44 -10.04 -7.40 1.22
N HIS A 45 -8.84 -7.12 1.73
CA HIS A 45 -8.64 -6.80 3.15
C HIS A 45 -8.23 -5.35 3.40
N LEU A 46 -7.66 -4.68 2.39
CA LEU A 46 -7.21 -3.29 2.50
C LEU A 46 -7.82 -2.43 1.40
N ASP A 47 -8.32 -1.26 1.79
CA ASP A 47 -8.80 -0.22 0.87
C ASP A 47 -7.61 0.52 0.24
N LEU A 48 -7.52 0.43 -1.09
CA LEU A 48 -6.50 1.02 -1.96
C LEU A 48 -7.09 2.10 -2.88
N SER A 49 -8.37 2.46 -2.71
CA SER A 49 -9.06 3.48 -3.50
C SER A 49 -8.60 4.91 -3.18
N VAL A 50 -7.87 5.08 -2.08
CA VAL A 50 -7.33 6.35 -1.61
C VAL A 50 -5.79 6.34 -1.57
N PRO A 51 -5.14 7.52 -1.69
CA PRO A 51 -3.70 7.60 -1.44
C PRO A 51 -3.35 7.18 -0.01
N LEU A 52 -2.39 6.26 0.10
CA LEU A 52 -1.94 5.69 1.36
C LEU A 52 -0.83 6.52 1.99
N VAL A 53 -0.88 6.68 3.30
CA VAL A 53 0.16 7.32 4.13
C VAL A 53 0.91 6.23 4.89
N PRO A 54 2.16 6.46 5.33
CA PRO A 54 2.92 5.44 6.05
C PRO A 54 2.24 5.06 7.37
N ASP A 55 2.29 3.78 7.72
CA ASP A 55 1.70 3.25 8.96
C ASP A 55 2.80 2.98 10.00
N ARG A 56 2.92 3.88 10.97
CA ARG A 56 3.93 3.77 12.04
C ARG A 56 3.63 2.66 13.05
N GLY A 57 2.43 2.07 13.05
CA GLY A 57 2.08 0.94 13.90
C GLY A 57 2.61 -0.40 13.38
N LEU A 58 3.06 -0.45 12.12
CA LEU A 58 3.65 -1.64 11.48
C LEU A 58 5.19 -1.63 11.46
N LEU A 59 5.81 -0.56 11.95
CA LEU A 59 7.28 -0.39 12.05
C LEU A 59 7.83 -0.92 13.37
#